data_AF-A0A7L2AWD2-F1
#
_entry.id   AF-A0A7L2AWD2-F1
#
_cell.length_a   1.000
_cell.length_b   1.000
_cell.length_c   1.000
_cell.angle_alpha   90.00
_cell.angle_beta   90.00
_cell.angle_gamma   90.00
#
_symmetry.space_group_name_H-M   'P 1'
#
loop_
_entity.id
_entity.type
_entity.pdbx_description
1 polymer ?
#
loop_
_entity_poly.entity_id
_entity_poly.type
_entity_poly.pdbx_seq_one_letter_code
_entity_poly.pdbx_strand_id
1 'polypeptide(L)'
;APAQFEWAWQHPFTSRRLTDVTPRRPRERPIAFALRLLPRLLRAPPWCRLPLRLRWLRPSPPPPLDPVPPRHVVVESGQLPARRPRPRRRMRRRSSAGATAPEGDTPPAALCELCAEPCQASPPLRCPRPGCLLTAHPLCLARVFLRSEPRELLPMHGACPRCHAHLLWGDLIHHHLSDHTPSAEEEVEPDEHIQVSPAPI
;
A
#
# COMPACT_ATOMS: atom_id res chain seq x y z
N ALA A 1 7.02 8.29 6.99
CA ALA A 1 5.60 8.59 6.67
C ALA A 1 4.64 8.19 7.79
N PRO A 2 4.65 6.96 8.35
CA PRO A 2 3.67 6.55 9.36
C PRO A 2 3.76 7.38 10.65
N ALA A 3 4.97 7.53 11.20
CA ALA A 3 5.19 8.29 12.44
C ALA A 3 4.78 9.77 12.33
N GLN A 4 4.92 10.40 11.16
CA GLN A 4 4.50 11.78 10.96
C GLN A 4 2.97 11.92 10.96
N PHE A 5 2.26 10.95 10.37
CA PHE A 5 0.80 10.92 10.37
C PHE A 5 0.28 10.74 11.79
N GLU A 6 0.81 9.75 12.50
CA GLU A 6 0.46 9.48 13.90
C GLU A 6 0.70 10.69 14.80
N TRP A 7 1.89 11.30 14.71
CA TRP A 7 2.23 12.46 15.52
C TRP A 7 1.29 13.65 15.23
N ALA A 8 1.01 13.94 13.96
CA ALA A 8 0.09 15.02 13.60
C ALA A 8 -1.34 14.78 14.10
N TRP A 9 -1.74 13.51 14.23
CA TRP A 9 -3.04 13.13 14.77
C TRP A 9 -3.10 13.23 16.29
N GLN A 10 -2.01 12.88 16.99
CA GLN A 10 -1.88 13.02 18.44
C GLN A 10 -1.72 14.48 18.88
N HIS A 11 -1.07 15.31 18.05
CA HIS A 11 -0.74 16.71 18.36
C HIS A 11 -1.32 17.70 17.33
N PRO A 12 -2.65 17.84 17.24
CA PRO A 12 -3.28 18.58 16.15
C PRO A 12 -3.05 20.09 16.19
N PHE A 13 -2.81 20.68 17.37
CA PHE A 13 -2.59 22.12 17.51
C PHE A 13 -1.14 22.55 17.25
N THR A 14 -0.17 21.65 17.42
CA THR A 14 1.25 21.93 17.14
C THR A 14 1.64 21.50 15.73
N SER A 15 0.85 20.62 15.12
CA SER A 15 1.08 20.15 13.77
C SER A 15 0.83 21.23 12.73
N ARG A 16 1.88 21.59 11.98
CA ARG A 16 1.80 22.47 10.81
C ARG A 16 0.97 21.88 9.66
N ARG A 17 0.52 20.62 9.76
CA ARG A 17 -0.25 19.92 8.74
C ARG A 17 -1.77 20.10 8.91
N LEU A 18 -2.20 20.54 10.08
CA LEU A 18 -3.60 20.84 10.35
C LEU A 18 -3.74 22.33 10.61
N THR A 19 -4.37 23.04 9.67
CA THR A 19 -4.77 24.43 9.86
C THR A 19 -6.21 24.47 10.39
N ASP A 20 -6.55 25.55 11.10
CA ASP A 20 -7.92 25.82 11.55
C ASP A 20 -8.56 24.69 12.38
N VAL A 21 -7.77 24.10 13.29
CA VAL A 21 -8.25 23.07 14.20
C VAL A 21 -9.18 23.69 15.23
N THR A 22 -10.48 23.49 15.02
CA THR A 22 -11.49 23.78 16.04
C THR A 22 -11.22 22.94 17.32
N PRO A 23 -11.15 23.57 18.51
CA PRO A 23 -10.89 22.87 19.77
C PRO A 23 -11.88 21.75 20.07
N ARG A 24 -11.48 20.85 20.99
CA ARG A 24 -12.35 19.79 21.49
C ARG A 24 -13.55 20.38 22.22
N ARG A 25 -14.75 19.87 21.93
CA ARG A 25 -15.98 20.33 22.62
C ARG A 25 -16.00 19.81 24.07
N PRO A 26 -16.66 20.50 25.02
CA PRO A 26 -16.62 20.14 26.45
C PRO A 26 -17.01 18.69 26.79
N ARG A 27 -17.90 18.07 25.99
CA ARG A 27 -18.38 16.69 26.18
C ARG A 27 -17.89 15.72 25.09
N GLU A 28 -16.99 16.16 24.22
CA GLU A 28 -16.49 15.34 23.11
C GLU A 28 -15.46 14.34 23.63
N ARG A 29 -15.73 13.05 23.39
CA ARG A 29 -14.80 11.97 23.73
C ARG A 29 -13.51 12.12 22.90
N PRO A 30 -12.32 11.76 23.44
CA PRO A 30 -11.06 11.86 22.71
C PRO A 30 -11.07 11.20 21.33
N ILE A 31 -11.67 10.01 21.21
CA ILE A 31 -11.79 9.31 19.92
C ILE A 31 -12.72 10.04 18.94
N ALA A 32 -13.80 10.66 19.42
CA ALA A 32 -14.71 11.42 18.56
C ALA A 32 -14.01 12.66 17.99
N PHE A 33 -13.23 13.35 18.84
CA PHE A 33 -12.37 14.45 18.40
C PHE A 33 -11.34 13.99 17.35
N ALA A 34 -10.63 12.89 17.61
CA ALA A 34 -9.64 12.36 16.68
C ALA A 34 -10.27 12.00 15.32
N LEU A 35 -11.43 11.34 15.31
CA LEU A 35 -12.15 10.99 14.09
C LEU A 35 -12.65 12.22 13.33
N ARG A 36 -13.00 13.31 14.03
CA ARG A 36 -13.38 14.58 13.41
C ARG A 36 -12.23 15.29 12.69
N LEU A 37 -10.99 15.04 13.12
CA LEU A 37 -9.79 15.58 12.47
C LEU A 37 -9.26 14.71 11.33
N LEU A 38 -9.57 13.42 11.35
CA LEU A 38 -9.07 12.45 10.37
C LEU A 38 -9.27 12.87 8.90
N PRO A 39 -10.45 13.37 8.45
CA PRO A 39 -10.61 13.75 7.05
C PRO A 39 -9.74 14.95 6.64
N ARG A 40 -9.43 15.85 7.58
CA ARG A 40 -8.50 16.96 7.35
C ARG A 40 -7.07 16.45 7.20
N LEU A 41 -6.66 15.49 8.03
CA LEU A 41 -5.35 14.84 7.91
C LEU A 41 -5.21 14.12 6.56
N LEU A 42 -6.23 13.37 6.13
CA LEU A 42 -6.20 12.67 4.84
C LEU A 42 -6.05 13.62 3.65
N ARG A 43 -6.46 14.88 3.79
CA ARG A 43 -6.34 15.93 2.77
C ARG A 43 -5.09 16.80 2.91
N ALA A 44 -4.34 16.68 4.00
CA ALA A 44 -3.13 17.46 4.22
C ALA A 44 -1.92 16.83 3.51
N PRO A 45 -1.01 17.63 2.91
CA PRO A 45 0.23 17.10 2.35
C PRO A 45 1.15 16.58 3.47
N PRO A 46 1.91 15.49 3.23
CA PRO A 46 2.02 14.75 1.97
C PRO A 46 0.97 13.64 1.80
N TRP A 47 0.09 13.43 2.78
CA TRP A 47 -0.78 12.26 2.86
C TRP A 47 -1.88 12.23 1.81
N CYS A 48 -2.31 13.41 1.34
CA CYS A 48 -3.30 13.56 0.28
C CYS A 48 -2.89 13.03 -1.09
N ARG A 49 -1.68 12.49 -1.26
CA ARG A 49 -1.25 11.80 -2.49
C ARG A 49 -0.77 10.36 -2.24
N LEU A 50 -0.84 9.90 -0.98
CA LEU A 50 -0.44 8.55 -0.63
C LEU A 50 -1.61 7.59 -0.84
N PRO A 51 -1.36 6.35 -1.31
CA PRO A 51 -2.39 5.33 -1.46
C PRO A 51 -2.81 4.77 -0.09
N LEU A 52 -3.50 5.58 0.70
CA LEU A 52 -3.96 5.23 2.04
C LEU A 52 -5.25 4.42 2.00
N ARG A 53 -5.42 3.54 2.99
CA ARG A 53 -6.65 2.80 3.25
C ARG A 53 -7.13 3.09 4.66
N LEU A 54 -8.38 3.52 4.80
CA LEU A 54 -9.06 3.72 6.06
C LEU A 54 -10.01 2.54 6.29
N ARG A 55 -9.70 1.71 7.28
CA ARG A 55 -10.50 0.53 7.63
C ARG A 55 -11.19 0.69 8.98
N TRP A 56 -12.51 0.55 8.98
CA TRP A 56 -13.34 0.52 10.18
C TRP A 56 -13.46 -0.90 10.70
N LEU A 57 -12.89 -1.17 11.88
CA LEU A 57 -12.83 -2.51 12.44
C LEU A 57 -14.09 -2.93 13.21
N ARG A 58 -14.95 -1.98 13.57
CA ARG A 58 -16.16 -2.24 14.35
C ARG A 58 -17.36 -2.43 13.43
N PRO A 59 -18.33 -3.29 13.80
CA PRO A 59 -19.53 -3.56 13.01
C PRO A 59 -20.54 -2.38 12.95
N SER A 60 -20.29 -1.30 13.69
CA SER A 60 -21.09 -0.07 13.59
C SER A 60 -20.85 0.59 12.23
N PRO A 61 -21.89 1.18 11.60
CA PRO A 61 -21.67 2.02 10.43
C PRO A 61 -20.65 3.11 10.77
N PRO A 62 -19.70 3.40 9.86
CA PRO A 62 -18.71 4.41 10.10
C PRO A 62 -19.35 5.79 10.19
N PRO A 63 -18.84 6.68 11.05
CA PRO A 63 -19.32 8.05 11.09
C PRO A 63 -19.03 8.73 9.74
N PRO A 64 -19.87 9.69 9.32
CA PRO A 64 -19.60 10.47 8.12
C PRO A 64 -18.28 11.22 8.27
N LEU A 65 -17.50 11.22 7.19
CA LEU A 65 -16.22 11.93 7.12
C LEU A 65 -16.44 13.25 6.38
N ASP A 66 -16.29 14.35 7.10
CA ASP A 66 -16.41 15.71 6.56
C ASP A 66 -15.14 16.53 6.85
N PRO A 67 -14.40 17.00 5.82
CA PRO A 67 -14.66 16.83 4.38
C PRO A 67 -14.47 15.38 3.89
N VAL A 68 -15.13 15.01 2.79
CA VAL A 68 -14.99 13.67 2.18
C VAL A 68 -13.51 13.35 1.89
N PRO A 69 -12.98 12.16 2.20
CA PRO A 69 -11.60 11.79 1.89
C PRO A 69 -11.24 11.96 0.40
N PRO A 70 -9.95 12.14 0.05
CA PRO A 70 -9.52 12.12 -1.35
C PRO A 70 -9.96 10.85 -2.07
N ARG A 71 -10.32 10.95 -3.36
CA ARG A 71 -10.92 9.84 -4.13
C ARG A 71 -10.08 8.56 -4.21
N HIS A 72 -8.76 8.66 -4.09
CA HIS A 72 -7.84 7.52 -4.11
C HIS A 72 -7.66 6.86 -2.73
N VAL A 73 -8.19 7.46 -1.66
CA VAL A 73 -8.20 6.85 -0.32
C VAL A 73 -9.36 5.87 -0.25
N VAL A 74 -9.04 4.59 -0.04
CA VAL A 74 -10.05 3.55 0.08
C VAL A 74 -10.62 3.57 1.49
N VAL A 75 -11.95 3.70 1.60
CA VAL A 75 -12.66 3.59 2.88
C VAL A 75 -13.43 2.28 2.89
N GLU A 76 -13.18 1.45 3.89
CA GLU A 76 -13.71 0.08 3.97
C GLU A 76 -14.05 -0.29 5.42
N SER A 77 -14.91 -1.29 5.61
CA SER A 77 -15.28 -1.81 6.92
C SER A 77 -14.99 -3.31 6.97
N GLY A 78 -14.60 -3.82 8.15
CA GLY A 78 -14.36 -5.24 8.37
C GLY A 78 -13.07 -5.55 9.10
N GLN A 79 -12.83 -6.83 9.34
CA GLN A 79 -11.62 -7.32 10.02
C GLN A 79 -10.38 -7.02 9.19
N LEU A 80 -9.21 -6.94 9.84
CA LEU A 80 -7.95 -6.79 9.12
C LEU A 80 -7.70 -8.03 8.25
N PRO A 81 -7.10 -7.87 7.05
CA PRO A 81 -6.63 -9.03 6.31
C PRO A 81 -5.64 -9.80 7.18
N ALA A 82 -5.62 -11.14 7.08
CA ALA A 82 -4.59 -11.94 7.72
C ALA A 82 -3.21 -11.34 7.41
N ARG A 83 -2.40 -11.15 8.45
CA ARG A 83 -1.06 -10.59 8.30
C ARG A 83 -0.29 -11.48 7.33
N ARG A 84 0.03 -10.99 6.14
CA ARG A 84 0.91 -11.71 5.23
C ARG A 84 2.26 -11.91 5.95
N PRO A 85 2.83 -13.13 5.93
CA PRO A 85 4.15 -13.37 6.49
C PRO A 85 5.14 -12.36 5.95
N ARG A 86 5.94 -11.73 6.82
CA ARG A 86 7.01 -10.84 6.37
C ARG A 86 7.98 -11.71 5.56
N PRO A 87 8.33 -11.34 4.31
CA PRO A 87 9.35 -12.08 3.59
C PRO A 87 10.64 -11.99 4.41
N ARG A 88 11.14 -13.13 4.88
CA ARG A 88 12.49 -13.20 5.48
C ARG A 88 13.44 -12.70 4.39
N ARG A 89 14.11 -11.56 4.63
CA ARG A 89 15.22 -11.12 3.80
C ARG A 89 16.21 -12.27 3.74
N ARG A 90 16.22 -13.04 2.65
CA ARG A 90 17.36 -13.90 2.35
C ARG A 90 18.53 -12.95 2.18
N MET A 91 19.38 -12.88 3.20
CA MET A 91 20.69 -12.24 3.12
C MET A 91 21.38 -12.92 1.94
N ARG A 92 21.42 -12.26 0.79
CA ARG A 92 22.25 -12.70 -0.33
C ARG A 92 23.68 -12.65 0.17
N ARG A 93 24.19 -13.79 0.64
CA ARG A 93 25.62 -13.99 0.85
C ARG A 93 26.27 -13.64 -0.47
N ARG A 94 27.11 -12.59 -0.48
CA ARG A 94 28.05 -12.37 -1.57
C ARG A 94 29.03 -13.54 -1.51
N SER A 95 28.71 -14.60 -2.23
CA SER A 95 29.68 -15.64 -2.55
C SER A 95 30.51 -15.10 -3.71
N SER A 96 31.66 -14.52 -3.39
CA SER A 96 32.76 -14.39 -4.34
C SER A 96 33.29 -15.79 -4.62
N ALA A 97 32.74 -16.44 -5.64
CA ALA A 97 33.31 -17.65 -6.21
C ALA A 97 33.03 -17.61 -7.71
N GLY A 98 34.09 -17.43 -8.50
CA GLY A 98 34.04 -17.64 -9.93
C GLY A 98 33.64 -19.08 -10.20
N ALA A 99 32.49 -19.25 -10.83
CA ALA A 99 32.06 -20.51 -11.41
C ALA A 99 31.14 -20.14 -12.58
N THR A 100 31.65 -20.32 -13.80
CA THR A 100 30.87 -20.36 -15.03
C THR A 100 29.84 -21.49 -14.89
N ALA A 101 28.59 -21.13 -14.60
CA ALA A 101 27.44 -22.02 -14.64
C ALA A 101 26.79 -21.97 -16.04
N PRO A 102 26.17 -23.06 -16.50
CA PRO A 102 25.67 -23.18 -17.86
C PRO A 102 24.48 -22.24 -18.11
N GLU A 103 24.39 -21.75 -19.34
CA GLU A 103 23.28 -20.96 -19.88
C GLU A 103 21.99 -21.79 -19.85
N GLY A 104 21.24 -21.68 -18.76
CA GLY A 104 19.93 -22.30 -18.58
C GLY A 104 18.84 -21.24 -18.45
N ASP A 105 18.02 -21.12 -19.49
CA ASP A 105 16.68 -20.53 -19.56
C ASP A 105 16.29 -19.56 -18.42
N THR A 106 16.94 -18.40 -18.39
CA THR A 106 16.34 -17.28 -17.67
C THR A 106 15.20 -16.77 -18.56
N PRO A 107 13.93 -16.75 -18.09
CA PRO A 107 12.84 -16.26 -18.91
C PRO A 107 13.15 -14.84 -19.37
N PRO A 108 12.89 -14.50 -20.65
CA PRO A 108 13.26 -13.20 -21.19
C PRO A 108 12.66 -12.09 -20.33
N ALA A 109 13.51 -11.16 -19.89
CA ALA A 109 13.06 -10.03 -19.09
C ALA A 109 11.99 -9.25 -19.85
N ALA A 110 10.83 -9.02 -19.22
CA ALA A 110 9.74 -8.33 -19.87
C ALA A 110 10.17 -6.92 -20.32
N LEU A 111 9.84 -6.56 -21.57
CA LEU A 111 10.17 -5.25 -22.13
C LEU A 111 9.16 -4.20 -21.67
N CYS A 112 9.63 -3.01 -21.39
CA CYS A 112 8.78 -1.85 -21.12
C CYS A 112 8.21 -1.31 -22.43
N GLU A 113 6.88 -1.27 -22.57
CA GLU A 113 6.21 -0.73 -23.76
C GLU A 113 6.41 0.79 -23.94
N LEU A 114 6.94 1.50 -22.94
CA LEU A 114 7.11 2.96 -22.98
C LEU A 114 8.52 3.41 -23.37
N CYS A 115 9.54 2.61 -23.11
CA CYS A 115 10.92 2.93 -23.50
C CYS A 115 11.62 1.81 -24.27
N ALA A 116 10.93 0.70 -24.55
CA ALA A 116 11.44 -0.50 -25.21
C ALA A 116 12.59 -1.23 -24.49
N GLU A 117 13.00 -0.77 -23.30
CA GLU A 117 14.08 -1.38 -22.52
C GLU A 117 13.60 -2.51 -21.60
N PRO A 118 14.45 -3.51 -21.30
CA PRO A 118 14.15 -4.59 -20.35
C PRO A 118 13.85 -4.11 -18.92
N CYS A 119 12.88 -4.73 -18.25
CA CYS A 119 12.53 -4.48 -16.84
C CYS A 119 13.38 -5.32 -15.87
N GLN A 120 14.71 -5.14 -15.89
CA GLN A 120 15.64 -5.96 -15.08
C GLN A 120 15.84 -5.42 -13.65
N ALA A 121 15.88 -4.09 -13.47
CA ALA A 121 16.19 -3.46 -12.18
C ALA A 121 15.03 -3.52 -11.18
N SER A 122 13.80 -3.52 -11.67
CA SER A 122 12.58 -3.65 -10.88
C SER A 122 11.55 -4.41 -11.71
N PRO A 123 10.70 -5.24 -11.09
CA PRO A 123 9.63 -5.87 -11.84
C PRO A 123 8.71 -4.80 -12.46
N PRO A 124 8.13 -5.05 -13.65
CA PRO A 124 7.27 -4.08 -14.29
C PRO A 124 5.94 -3.91 -13.54
N LEU A 125 5.29 -2.76 -13.75
CA LEU A 125 3.86 -2.61 -13.49
C LEU A 125 3.07 -3.18 -14.67
N ARG A 126 1.97 -3.87 -14.35
CA ARG A 126 1.02 -4.41 -15.32
C ARG A 126 -0.34 -3.74 -15.13
N CYS A 127 -1.09 -3.57 -16.22
CA CYS A 127 -2.46 -3.09 -16.09
C CYS A 127 -3.34 -4.20 -15.48
N PRO A 128 -4.15 -3.90 -14.44
CA PRO A 128 -5.01 -4.89 -13.79
C PRO A 128 -6.27 -5.21 -14.61
N ARG A 129 -6.54 -4.50 -15.72
CA ARG A 129 -7.71 -4.77 -16.57
C ARG A 129 -7.50 -6.12 -17.28
N PRO A 130 -8.47 -7.06 -17.21
CA PRO A 130 -8.41 -8.31 -17.97
C PRO A 130 -8.17 -8.06 -19.47
N GLY A 131 -7.27 -8.85 -20.07
CA GLY A 131 -6.92 -8.74 -21.49
C GLY A 131 -6.01 -7.57 -21.86
N CYS A 132 -5.72 -6.63 -20.96
CA CYS A 132 -4.75 -5.58 -21.21
C CYS A 132 -3.33 -6.09 -20.93
N LEU A 133 -2.45 -6.02 -21.93
CA LEU A 133 -1.09 -6.56 -21.84
C LEU A 133 -0.03 -5.51 -21.48
N LEU A 134 -0.43 -4.28 -21.13
CA LEU A 134 0.48 -3.19 -20.78
C LEU A 134 1.52 -3.67 -19.76
N THR A 135 2.79 -3.57 -20.14
CA THR A 135 3.95 -3.81 -19.29
C THR A 135 4.86 -2.58 -19.31
N ALA A 136 5.15 -1.97 -18.17
CA ALA A 136 5.97 -0.76 -18.10
C ALA A 136 6.82 -0.68 -16.84
N HIS A 137 7.98 -0.03 -16.91
CA HIS A 137 8.70 0.36 -15.68
C HIS A 137 7.81 1.26 -14.81
N PRO A 138 7.88 1.14 -13.47
CA PRO A 138 7.20 2.07 -12.58
C PRO A 138 7.50 3.53 -12.90
N LEU A 139 8.77 3.88 -13.13
CA LEU A 139 9.17 5.26 -13.44
C LEU A 139 8.63 5.75 -14.78
N CYS A 140 8.64 4.92 -15.82
CA CYS A 140 8.10 5.32 -17.14
C CYS A 140 6.60 5.57 -17.05
N LEU A 141 5.85 4.68 -16.39
CA LEU A 141 4.41 4.86 -16.23
C LEU A 141 4.08 6.07 -15.36
N ALA A 142 4.83 6.29 -14.26
CA ALA A 142 4.67 7.45 -13.41
C ALA A 142 4.85 8.76 -14.18
N ARG A 143 5.87 8.86 -15.03
CA ARG A 143 6.10 10.04 -15.89
C ARG A 143 4.93 10.31 -16.82
N VAL A 144 4.30 9.26 -17.38
CA VAL A 144 3.10 9.42 -18.22
C VAL A 144 1.93 9.98 -17.39
N PHE A 145 1.71 9.45 -16.18
CA PHE A 145 0.61 9.89 -15.32
C PHE A 145 0.82 11.30 -14.75
N LEU A 146 2.07 11.72 -14.58
CA LEU A 146 2.46 13.02 -14.04
C LEU A 146 2.55 14.14 -15.09
N ARG A 147 2.28 13.88 -16.37
CA ARG A 147 2.40 14.90 -17.44
C ARG A 147 1.63 16.19 -17.14
N SER A 148 0.45 16.09 -16.55
CA SER A 148 -0.39 17.24 -16.17
C SER A 148 -0.04 17.83 -14.80
N GLU A 149 0.84 17.19 -14.03
CA GLU A 149 1.22 17.57 -12.68
C GLU A 149 2.76 17.52 -12.50
N PRO A 150 3.55 18.29 -13.26
CA PRO A 150 5.01 18.12 -13.33
C PRO A 150 5.77 18.44 -12.04
N ARG A 151 5.12 19.10 -11.08
CA ARG A 151 5.69 19.40 -9.75
C ARG A 151 5.49 18.27 -8.74
N GLU A 152 4.68 17.27 -9.10
CA GLU A 152 4.32 16.18 -8.22
C GLU A 152 5.26 14.99 -8.43
N LEU A 153 5.61 14.31 -7.34
CA LEU A 153 6.52 13.16 -7.37
C LEU A 153 5.77 11.83 -7.50
N LEU A 154 4.52 11.80 -7.04
CA LEU A 154 3.69 10.60 -6.98
C LEU A 154 2.39 10.85 -7.74
N PRO A 155 2.09 10.09 -8.80
CA PRO A 155 0.79 10.17 -9.44
C PRO A 155 -0.28 9.59 -8.52
N MET A 156 -1.48 10.16 -8.55
CA MET A 156 -2.64 9.57 -7.86
C MET A 156 -3.38 8.59 -8.79
N HIS A 157 -3.46 8.94 -10.07
CA HIS A 157 -4.15 8.17 -11.11
C HIS A 157 -3.61 8.53 -12.50
N GLY A 158 -4.01 7.75 -13.51
CA GLY A 158 -3.78 8.07 -14.91
C GLY A 158 -4.48 7.11 -15.86
N ALA A 159 -4.50 7.46 -17.14
CA ALA A 159 -5.06 6.59 -18.17
C ALA A 159 -4.00 5.57 -18.64
N CYS A 160 -4.38 4.29 -18.68
CA CYS A 160 -3.55 3.24 -19.27
C CYS A 160 -3.17 3.61 -20.71
N PRO A 161 -1.87 3.65 -21.07
CA PRO A 161 -1.44 3.99 -22.44
C PRO A 161 -1.94 3.02 -23.52
N ARG A 162 -2.33 1.79 -23.12
CA ARG A 162 -2.74 0.73 -24.05
C ARG A 162 -4.25 0.57 -24.19
N CYS A 163 -4.98 0.54 -23.07
CA CYS A 163 -6.42 0.28 -23.06
C CYS A 163 -7.27 1.48 -22.60
N HIS A 164 -6.61 2.60 -22.28
CA HIS A 164 -7.22 3.86 -21.83
C HIS A 164 -8.11 3.74 -20.57
N ALA A 165 -8.00 2.64 -19.83
CA ALA A 165 -8.61 2.52 -18.51
C ALA A 165 -8.12 3.62 -17.58
N HIS A 166 -9.02 4.20 -16.79
CA HIS A 166 -8.61 4.98 -15.63
C HIS A 166 -8.05 4.02 -14.57
N LEU A 167 -6.82 4.29 -14.12
CA LEU A 167 -6.09 3.46 -13.16
C LEU A 167 -5.71 4.31 -11.95
N LEU A 168 -5.89 3.77 -10.75
CA LEU A 168 -5.35 4.33 -9.52
C LEU A 168 -3.91 3.86 -9.33
N TRP A 169 -3.00 4.78 -9.02
CA TRP A 169 -1.60 4.46 -8.81
C TRP A 169 -1.41 3.49 -7.64
N GLY A 170 -2.16 3.71 -6.55
CA GLY A 170 -2.13 2.82 -5.38
C GLY A 170 -2.43 1.37 -5.72
N ASP A 171 -3.45 1.12 -6.55
CA ASP A 171 -3.85 -0.23 -6.92
C ASP A 171 -2.80 -0.91 -7.81
N LEU A 172 -2.14 -0.17 -8.71
CA LEU A 172 -1.03 -0.69 -9.50
C LEU A 172 0.14 -1.14 -8.61
N ILE A 173 0.51 -0.34 -7.62
CA ILE A 173 1.58 -0.69 -6.68
C ILE A 173 1.17 -1.87 -5.80
N HIS A 174 -0.08 -1.91 -5.33
CA HIS A 174 -0.57 -3.03 -4.51
C HIS A 174 -0.61 -4.34 -5.28
N HIS A 175 -1.08 -4.34 -6.52
CA HIS A 175 -1.11 -5.52 -7.38
C HIS A 175 0.33 -6.02 -7.63
N HIS A 176 1.23 -5.11 -7.99
CA HIS A 176 2.64 -5.42 -8.19
C HIS A 176 3.30 -6.03 -6.94
N LEU A 177 3.06 -5.47 -5.75
CA LEU A 177 3.60 -6.03 -4.52
C LEU A 177 2.99 -7.40 -4.19
N SER A 178 1.74 -7.65 -4.56
CA SER A 178 1.07 -8.92 -4.31
C SER A 178 1.57 -10.04 -5.22
N ASP A 179 1.88 -9.73 -6.48
CA ASP A 179 2.39 -10.70 -7.47
C ASP A 179 3.84 -11.13 -7.20
N HIS A 180 4.62 -10.27 -6.53
CA HIS A 180 6.05 -10.50 -6.28
C HIS A 180 6.37 -10.93 -4.85
N THR A 181 5.37 -11.09 -3.98
CA THR A 181 5.55 -11.79 -2.70
C THR A 181 5.34 -13.29 -2.90
N PRO A 182 6.38 -14.13 -2.76
CA PRO A 182 6.16 -15.57 -2.73
C PRO A 182 5.26 -15.90 -1.52
N SER A 183 4.17 -16.61 -1.77
CA SER A 183 3.35 -17.18 -0.71
C SER A 183 4.27 -18.11 0.11
N ALA A 184 4.58 -17.72 1.35
CA ALA A 184 5.22 -18.67 2.25
C ALA A 184 4.17 -19.76 2.52
N GLU A 185 4.45 -20.97 2.07
CA GLU A 185 3.67 -22.16 2.38
C GLU A 185 3.50 -22.22 3.92
N GLU A 186 2.27 -22.43 4.35
CA GLU A 186 1.91 -22.58 5.76
C GLU A 186 2.55 -23.88 6.27
N GLU A 187 3.68 -23.78 6.98
CA GLU A 187 4.10 -24.86 7.87
C GLU A 187 3.10 -24.89 9.04
N VAL A 188 2.15 -25.82 8.97
CA VAL A 188 1.26 -26.16 10.08
C VAL A 188 2.14 -26.75 11.20
N GLU A 189 2.39 -25.98 12.26
CA GLU A 189 2.92 -26.56 13.50
C GLU A 189 1.88 -27.54 14.06
N PRO A 190 2.26 -28.79 14.37
CA PRO A 190 1.35 -29.74 14.99
C PRO A 190 1.01 -29.29 16.41
N ASP A 191 -0.29 -29.35 16.72
CA ASP A 191 -0.90 -29.06 18.01
C ASP A 191 -0.36 -30.02 19.09
N GLU A 192 0.51 -29.55 19.99
CA GLU A 192 0.89 -30.32 21.16
C GLU A 192 -0.28 -30.33 22.15
N HIS A 193 -1.04 -31.42 22.12
CA HIS A 193 -2.09 -31.74 23.08
C HIS A 193 -1.61 -31.59 24.53
N ILE A 194 -2.11 -30.57 25.23
CA ILE A 194 -2.03 -30.48 26.69
C ILE A 194 -2.98 -31.53 27.26
N GLN A 195 -2.43 -32.66 27.70
CA GLN A 195 -3.14 -33.63 28.53
C GLN A 195 -3.34 -33.03 29.93
N VAL A 196 -4.59 -32.69 30.26
CA VAL A 196 -5.00 -32.39 31.64
C VAL A 196 -5.37 -33.71 32.31
N SER A 197 -4.51 -34.19 33.21
CA SER A 197 -4.83 -35.30 34.11
C SER A 197 -5.96 -34.89 35.07
N PRO A 198 -6.97 -35.75 35.30
CA PRO A 198 -7.96 -35.50 36.34
C PRO A 198 -7.37 -35.80 37.73
N ALA A 199 -7.59 -34.89 38.68
CA ALA A 199 -7.31 -35.13 40.10
C ALA A 199 -8.32 -36.13 40.67
N PRO A 200 -7.90 -37.07 41.54
CA PRO A 200 -8.81 -37.98 42.22
C PRO A 200 -9.57 -37.27 43.36
N ILE A 201 -10.75 -37.83 43.62
CA ILE A 201 -11.86 -37.41 44.50
C ILE A 201 -11.43 -37.25 45.96
#